data_AF-A0A249SU96-F1
#
_entry.id   AF-A0A249SU96-F1
#
_cell.length_a   1.000
_cell.length_b   1.000
_cell.length_c   1.000
_cell.angle_alpha   90.00
_cell.angle_beta   90.00
_cell.angle_gamma   90.00
#
_symmetry.space_group_name_H-M   'P 1'
#
loop_
_entity.id
_entity.type
_entity.pdbx_description
1 polymer ?
#
loop_
_entity_poly.entity_id
_entity_poly.type
_entity_poly.pdbx_seq_one_letter_code
_entity_poly.pdbx_strand_id
1 'polypeptide(L)' 'MKPGDPEDYLVDRKFAAKFLGGTKPYSAGTLAVWDCTKRYDLRPVKMGRDVRYWYSHLLRVRKEGLKPAYF' A
#
# COMPACT_ATOMS: atom_id res chain seq x y z
N MET A 1 -12.63 8.94 -7.17
CA MET A 1 -11.43 9.77 -6.92
C MET A 1 -10.46 9.51 -8.07
N LYS A 2 -10.01 10.56 -8.76
CA LYS A 2 -9.14 10.43 -9.94
C LYS A 2 -7.67 10.55 -9.48
N PRO A 3 -6.71 9.86 -10.11
CA PRO A 3 -5.29 10.06 -9.80
C PRO A 3 -4.89 11.51 -10.13
N GLY A 4 -4.39 12.26 -9.14
CA GLY A 4 -3.96 13.66 -9.29
C GLY A 4 -4.58 14.70 -8.33
N ASP A 5 -5.36 14.29 -7.31
CA ASP A 5 -5.77 15.21 -6.25
C ASP A 5 -4.54 15.70 -5.43
N PRO A 6 -4.51 16.95 -4.94
CA PRO A 6 -3.34 17.54 -4.24
C PRO A 6 -2.95 16.82 -2.93
N GLU A 7 -3.78 15.88 -2.46
CA GLU A 7 -3.52 15.02 -1.30
C GLU A 7 -3.08 13.60 -1.68
N ASP A 8 -2.92 13.28 -2.97
CA ASP A 8 -2.42 11.97 -3.41
C ASP A 8 -0.89 11.99 -3.50
N TYR A 9 -0.25 11.71 -2.37
CA TYR A 9 1.20 11.60 -2.26
C TYR A 9 1.64 10.14 -2.07
N LEU A 10 2.92 9.93 -2.39
CA LEU A 10 3.56 8.62 -2.26
C LEU A 10 4.14 8.45 -0.86
N VAL A 11 3.66 7.45 -0.14
CA VAL A 11 4.16 7.07 1.18
C VAL A 11 5.14 5.91 1.10
N ASP A 12 6.04 5.83 2.07
CA ASP A 12 6.95 4.70 2.18
C ASP A 12 6.26 3.43 2.71
N ARG A 13 6.96 2.30 2.57
CA ARG A 13 6.47 0.99 3.03
C ARG A 13 6.23 0.92 4.54
N LYS A 14 6.99 1.65 5.35
CA LYS A 14 6.83 1.64 6.82
C LYS A 14 5.52 2.32 7.20
N PHE A 15 5.23 3.47 6.60
CA PHE A 15 3.98 4.18 6.78
C PHE A 15 2.82 3.34 6.28
N ALA A 16 2.91 2.79 5.07
CA ALA A 16 1.86 1.95 4.50
C ALA A 16 1.50 0.75 5.39
N ALA A 17 2.51 0.08 5.95
CA ALA A 17 2.32 -1.08 6.82
C ALA A 17 1.58 -0.73 8.13
N LYS A 18 1.96 0.39 8.74
CA LYS A 18 1.28 0.91 9.93
C LYS A 18 -0.15 1.35 9.61
N PHE A 19 -0.31 2.08 8.50
CA PHE A 19 -1.59 2.61 8.08
C PHE A 19 -2.62 1.51 7.82
N LEU A 20 -2.22 0.43 7.14
CA LEU A 20 -3.09 -0.72 6.85
C LEU A 20 -3.38 -1.57 8.09
N GLY A 21 -2.44 -1.70 9.03
CA GLY A 21 -2.64 -2.52 10.24
C GLY A 21 -3.50 -1.84 11.32
N GLY A 22 -3.75 -0.54 11.21
CA GLY A 22 -4.63 0.18 12.14
C GLY A 22 -4.16 0.06 13.60
N THR A 23 -4.99 -0.55 14.46
CA THR A 23 -4.68 -0.78 15.87
C THR A 23 -3.56 -1.81 16.09
N LYS A 24 -3.33 -2.71 15.14
CA LYS A 24 -2.24 -3.69 15.15
C LYS A 24 -1.39 -3.52 13.88
N PRO A 25 -0.40 -2.61 13.88
CA PRO A 25 0.36 -2.26 12.69
C PRO A 25 1.11 -3.47 12.11
N TYR A 26 1.13 -3.59 10.79
CA TYR A 26 1.97 -4.58 10.12
C TYR A 26 3.43 -4.14 10.12
N SER A 27 4.33 -5.10 9.98
CA SER A 27 5.74 -4.79 9.74
C SER A 27 5.97 -4.41 8.26
N ALA A 28 7.00 -3.61 7.99
CA ALA A 28 7.40 -3.34 6.61
C ALA A 28 7.80 -4.64 5.87
N GLY A 29 8.35 -5.63 6.58
CA GLY A 29 8.66 -6.94 6.00
C GLY A 29 7.41 -7.68 5.54
N THR A 30 6.31 -7.57 6.27
CA THR A 30 5.01 -8.16 5.88
C THR A 30 4.52 -7.61 4.55
N LEU A 31 4.58 -6.28 4.36
CA LEU A 31 4.21 -5.67 3.07
C LEU A 31 5.18 -6.04 1.95
N ALA A 32 6.48 -6.14 2.23
CA ALA A 32 7.45 -6.58 1.24
C ALA A 32 7.14 -8.01 0.75
N VAL A 33 6.74 -8.91 1.65
CA VAL A 33 6.28 -10.26 1.28
C VAL A 33 5.01 -10.17 0.44
N TRP A 34 4.03 -9.35 0.80
CA TRP A 34 2.80 -9.18 0.03
C TRP A 34 3.06 -8.64 -1.38
N ASP A 35 4.01 -7.72 -1.55
CA ASP A 35 4.43 -7.23 -2.87
C ASP A 35 5.07 -8.37 -3.68
N CYS A 36 6.04 -9.09 -3.10
CA CYS A 36 6.75 -10.18 -3.76
C CYS A 36 5.82 -11.34 -4.17
N THR A 37 4.88 -11.68 -3.30
CA THR A 37 3.92 -12.77 -3.51
C THR A 37 2.66 -12.32 -4.23
N LYS A 38 2.53 -11.02 -4.54
CA LYS A 38 1.29 -10.42 -5.05
C LYS A 38 0.06 -10.83 -4.23
N ARG A 39 0.19 -10.90 -2.90
CA ARG A 39 -0.88 -11.40 -2.03
C ARG A 39 -2.12 -10.51 -2.06
N TYR A 40 -1.93 -9.20 -2.19
CA TYR A 40 -3.01 -8.20 -2.23
C TYR A 40 -2.73 -7.12 -3.28
N ASP A 41 -3.79 -6.52 -3.84
CA ASP A 41 -3.67 -5.41 -4.79
C ASP A 41 -3.31 -4.10 -4.05
N LEU A 42 -2.03 -3.94 -3.68
CA LEU A 42 -1.51 -2.71 -3.05
C LEU A 42 -0.93 -1.68 -4.04
N ARG A 43 -0.82 -2.03 -5.32
CA ARG A 43 -0.25 -1.19 -6.40
C ARG A 43 1.05 -0.49 -6.00
N PRO A 44 2.09 -1.24 -5.60
CA PRO A 44 3.39 -0.66 -5.26
C PRO A 44 4.00 0.06 -6.47
N VAL A 45 4.49 1.28 -6.25
CA VAL A 45 5.22 2.08 -7.23
C VAL A 45 6.71 1.96 -6.95
N LYS A 46 7.45 1.41 -7.91
CA LYS A 46 8.90 1.28 -7.80
C LYS A 46 9.57 2.60 -8.18
N MET A 47 10.37 3.15 -7.27
CA MET A 47 11.18 4.35 -7.47
C MET A 47 12.65 4.00 -7.22
N GLY A 48 13.34 3.59 -8.28
CA GLY A 48 14.71 3.08 -8.18
C GLY A 48 14.79 1.81 -7.32
N ARG A 49 15.46 1.92 -6.16
CA ARG A 49 15.58 0.83 -5.17
C ARG A 49 14.44 0.83 -4.14
N ASP A 50 13.67 1.90 -4.06
CA ASP A 50 12.60 2.06 -3.09
C ASP A 50 11.25 1.66 -3.68
N VAL A 51 10.33 1.29 -2.79
CA VAL A 51 8.92 1.04 -3.11
C VAL A 51 8.06 2.01 -2.31
N ARG A 52 7.16 2.67 -3.04
CA ARG A 52 6.21 3.64 -2.50
C ARG A 52 4.78 3.21 -2.80
N TYR A 53 3.82 3.79 -2.09
CA TYR A 53 2.40 3.49 -2.24
C TYR A 53 1.62 4.79 -2.35
N TRP A 54 0.62 4.83 -3.22
CA TRP A 54 -0.32 5.95 -3.27
C TRP A 54 -1.20 5.96 -2.03
N TYR A 55 -1.19 7.08 -1.30
CA TYR A 55 -2.01 7.21 -0.10
C TYR A 55 -3.50 7.01 -0.41
N SER A 56 -4.00 7.55 -1.53
CA SER A 56 -5.39 7.38 -1.97
C SER A 56 -5.78 5.90 -2.13
N HIS A 57 -4.88 5.10 -2.71
CA HIS A 57 -5.10 3.67 -2.91
C HIS A 57 -5.09 2.91 -1.59
N LEU A 58 -4.15 3.22 -0.69
CA LEU A 58 -4.12 2.62 0.65
C LEU A 58 -5.39 2.96 1.44
N LEU A 59 -5.89 4.19 1.34
CA LEU A 59 -7.14 4.62 1.98
C LEU A 59 -8.32 3.79 1.45
N ARG A 60 -8.38 3.57 0.14
CA ARG A 60 -9.40 2.72 -0.47
C ARG A 60 -9.30 1.28 0.03
N VAL A 61 -8.10 0.68 -0.01
CA VAL A 61 -7.85 -0.68 0.48
C VAL A 61 -8.24 -0.81 1.96
N ARG A 62 -7.98 0.20 2.78
CA ARG A 62 -8.36 0.20 4.19
C ARG A 62 -9.88 0.25 4.40
N LYS A 63 -10.59 1.00 3.55
CA LYS A 63 -12.07 1.10 3.61
C LYS A 63 -12.76 -0.15 3.07
N GLU A 64 -12.27 -0.68 1.96
CA GLU A 64 -12.88 -1.81 1.25
C GLU A 64 -12.39 -3.18 1.75
N GLY A 65 -11.28 -3.21 2.47
CA GLY A 65 -10.58 -4.43 2.87
C GLY A 65 -9.48 -4.83 1.88
N LEU A 66 -8.56 -5.68 2.37
CA LEU A 66 -7.46 -6.23 1.56
C LEU A 66 -8.03 -7.23 0.53
N LYS A 67 -8.01 -6.83 -0.75
CA LYS A 67 -8.43 -7.67 -1.87
C LYS A 67 -7.23 -8.46 -2.40
N PRO A 68 -7.40 -9.76 -2.73
CA PRO A 68 -6.34 -10.53 -3.36
C PRO A 68 -5.93 -9.88 -4.69
N ALA A 69 -4.64 -9.93 -5.03
CA ALA A 69 -4.24 -9.54 -6.38
C ALA A 69 -4.69 -10.66 -7.34
N TYR A 70 -5.62 -10.35 -8.23
CA TYR A 70 -5.96 -11.26 -9.32
C TYR A 70 -4.83 -11.20 -10.34
N PHE A 71 -4.31 -12.38 -10.73
CA PHE A 71 -3.28 -12.52 -11.76
C PHE A 71 -3.82 -12.18 -13.14
#